data_AF-A0AAW0P4Z1-F1
#
_entry.id   AF-A0AAW0P4Z1-F1
#
_cell.length_a   1.000
_cell.length_b   1.000
_cell.length_c   1.000
_cell.angle_alpha   90.00
_cell.angle_beta   90.00
_cell.angle_gamma   90.00
#
_symmetry.space_group_name_H-M   'P 1'
#
loop_
_entity.id
_entity.type
_entity.pdbx_description
1 polymer ?
#
loop_
_entity_poly.entity_id
_entity_poly.type
_entity_poly.pdbx_seq_one_letter_code
_entity_poly.pdbx_strand_id
1 'polypeptide(L)'
;MPVRSRGHDLRIFCGLRGFQMESVITQVQKEDVQTPSKTGRVSRTSLKEPRSCNLLRALFCCLRAQDGPKATPLPPPPSLQPLLQEPHENGTNVKEPEPSLLPEVKAQDQGKICVVIDLDETLVHSSFKPVSNADFIVPVEIEGTTHEVYVMKRPYVDEFLRRMGELFECVLFTASLAKYADPVTDRLDQCGVFRARLFRESCVFHQGCYVKDLSRLGRDLHKTLILDNSPASYIFHPHNAVPVLSWFDDLEDAELLNLLPVFEELSQAEDVYSCLDQLRGH
;
A
#
# COMPACT_ATOMS: atom_id res chain seq x y z
N MET A 1 -6.60 -40.24 -32.01
CA MET A 1 -5.83 -39.04 -32.42
C MET A 1 -5.95 -38.03 -31.29
N PRO A 2 -4.85 -37.68 -30.58
CA PRO A 2 -4.90 -36.91 -29.35
C PRO A 2 -4.80 -35.38 -29.58
N VAL A 3 -5.51 -34.66 -28.68
CA VAL A 3 -5.24 -33.39 -27.99
C VAL A 3 -4.47 -32.25 -28.68
N ARG A 4 -5.07 -31.05 -28.68
CA ARG A 4 -4.37 -29.77 -28.49
C ARG A 4 -5.25 -28.80 -27.71
N SER A 5 -5.27 -28.91 -26.37
CA SER A 5 -5.63 -27.77 -25.51
C SER A 5 -4.43 -26.83 -25.47
N ARG A 6 -4.70 -25.52 -25.63
CA ARG A 6 -3.69 -24.49 -25.44
C ARG A 6 -3.53 -24.29 -23.94
N GLY A 7 -2.39 -24.74 -23.40
CA GLY A 7 -1.99 -24.38 -22.04
C GLY A 7 -1.69 -22.90 -21.97
N HIS A 8 -2.31 -22.21 -21.03
CA HIS A 8 -1.91 -20.88 -20.62
C HIS A 8 -0.70 -21.06 -19.69
N ASP A 9 0.48 -20.79 -20.23
CA ASP A 9 1.78 -20.90 -19.54
C ASP A 9 1.92 -19.68 -18.61
N LEU A 10 1.53 -19.84 -17.34
CA LEU A 10 1.65 -18.82 -16.28
C LEU A 10 3.13 -18.68 -15.86
N ARG A 11 3.96 -18.13 -16.75
CA ARG A 11 5.34 -17.77 -16.44
C ARG A 11 5.36 -16.39 -15.80
N ILE A 12 5.33 -16.38 -14.47
CA ILE A 12 5.59 -15.20 -13.64
C ILE A 12 7.02 -14.72 -13.91
N PHE A 13 7.15 -13.64 -14.67
CA PHE A 13 8.41 -12.92 -14.87
C PHE A 13 8.74 -12.14 -13.59
N CYS A 14 9.74 -12.62 -12.85
CA CYS A 14 10.54 -11.76 -11.98
C CYS A 14 11.52 -10.99 -12.88
N GLY A 15 11.27 -9.69 -13.09
CA GLY A 15 12.03 -8.85 -13.99
C GLY A 15 12.04 -7.38 -13.55
N LEU A 16 13.15 -6.97 -12.93
CA LEU A 16 13.52 -5.61 -12.54
C LEU A 16 13.32 -4.57 -13.66
N ARG A 17 12.57 -3.49 -13.37
CA ARG A 17 12.96 -2.06 -13.51
C ARG A 17 11.75 -1.17 -13.20
N GLY A 18 12.02 -0.07 -12.51
CA GLY A 18 11.02 0.69 -11.76
C GLY A 18 9.85 1.23 -12.56
N PHE A 19 8.66 0.94 -12.06
CA PHE A 19 7.48 1.79 -12.15
C PHE A 19 6.74 1.58 -10.83
N GLN A 20 7.06 2.40 -9.84
CA GLN A 20 6.18 2.58 -8.68
C GLN A 20 4.99 3.38 -9.21
N MET A 21 3.90 2.70 -9.52
CA MET A 21 2.68 3.38 -9.94
C MET A 21 2.01 3.90 -8.67
N GLU A 22 2.21 5.20 -8.44
CA GLU A 22 1.66 5.95 -7.33
C GLU A 22 0.15 6.12 -7.58
N SER A 23 -0.68 5.54 -6.69
CA SER A 23 -2.09 5.91 -6.48
C SER A 23 -2.28 7.43 -6.62
N VAL A 24 -3.46 7.84 -7.09
CA VAL A 24 -3.84 9.24 -7.32
C VAL A 24 -3.38 10.18 -6.19
N ILE A 25 -3.39 9.74 -4.93
CA ILE A 25 -2.98 10.62 -3.81
C ILE A 25 -1.52 10.42 -3.36
N THR A 26 -0.81 9.38 -3.79
CA THR A 26 0.65 9.31 -3.60
C THR A 26 1.41 10.36 -4.41
N GLN A 27 0.83 10.83 -5.53
CA GLN A 27 1.44 11.86 -6.38
C GLN A 27 1.55 13.23 -5.67
N VAL A 28 0.67 13.49 -4.70
CA VAL A 28 0.54 14.81 -4.05
C VAL A 28 1.69 15.11 -3.07
N GLN A 29 2.39 14.11 -2.52
CA GLN A 29 3.47 14.36 -1.55
C GLN A 29 4.87 14.42 -2.15
N LYS A 30 5.02 14.18 -3.47
CA LYS A 30 6.34 14.05 -4.11
C LYS A 30 6.74 15.26 -4.96
N GLU A 31 5.78 16.08 -5.37
CA GLU A 31 6.02 17.35 -6.04
C GLU A 31 5.75 18.51 -5.08
N ASP A 32 6.75 18.89 -4.27
CA ASP A 32 7.06 20.30 -3.94
C ASP A 32 8.14 20.42 -2.85
N VAL A 33 9.41 20.30 -3.27
CA VAL A 33 10.52 21.01 -2.62
C VAL A 33 11.30 21.73 -3.72
N GLN A 34 10.75 22.84 -4.22
CA GLN A 34 11.56 23.86 -4.89
C GLN A 34 10.99 25.26 -4.61
N THR A 35 11.67 25.97 -3.71
CA THR A 35 11.40 27.35 -3.34
C THR A 35 11.65 28.32 -4.51
N PRO A 36 10.82 29.38 -4.67
CA PRO A 36 11.01 30.34 -5.74
C PRO A 36 11.94 31.48 -5.30
N SER A 37 12.87 31.88 -6.17
CA SER A 37 13.52 33.19 -6.10
C SER A 37 13.41 33.93 -7.45
N LYS A 38 12.81 35.12 -7.39
CA LYS A 38 12.78 36.17 -8.44
C LYS A 38 14.19 36.78 -8.53
N THR A 39 14.77 37.30 -9.62
CA THR A 39 14.31 38.19 -10.71
C THR A 39 15.52 38.42 -11.66
N GLY A 40 15.32 38.68 -12.95
CA GLY A 40 16.33 39.36 -13.81
C GLY A 40 16.40 38.88 -15.26
N ARG A 41 16.36 39.82 -16.21
CA ARG A 41 16.12 39.65 -17.66
C ARG A 41 17.41 39.90 -18.47
N VAL A 42 17.50 39.28 -19.67
CA VAL A 42 18.09 39.76 -20.96
C VAL A 42 19.15 38.85 -21.66
N SER A 43 18.74 38.37 -22.85
CA SER A 43 19.38 38.12 -24.16
C SER A 43 20.65 37.27 -24.44
N ARG A 44 20.42 36.27 -25.33
CA ARG A 44 21.15 35.76 -26.53
C ARG A 44 22.70 35.63 -26.51
N THR A 45 23.23 34.42 -26.76
CA THR A 45 23.81 33.94 -28.05
C THR A 45 24.47 32.53 -27.96
N SER A 46 24.23 31.71 -29.00
CA SER A 46 24.99 30.61 -29.62
C SER A 46 26.03 29.70 -28.90
N LEU A 47 25.79 28.40 -29.12
CA LEU A 47 26.69 27.30 -29.59
C LEU A 47 27.66 26.56 -28.64
N LYS A 48 27.54 25.22 -28.74
CA LYS A 48 28.52 24.11 -28.61
C LYS A 48 28.65 23.37 -27.26
N GLU A 49 28.16 22.13 -27.27
CA GLU A 49 28.68 20.94 -26.58
C GLU A 49 30.07 20.51 -27.12
N PRO A 50 30.73 19.45 -26.59
CA PRO A 50 30.77 18.92 -25.21
C PRO A 50 32.23 18.64 -24.77
N ARG A 51 32.48 18.21 -23.51
CA ARG A 51 33.56 17.24 -23.14
C ARG A 51 33.67 16.94 -21.62
N SER A 52 33.48 15.65 -21.33
CA SER A 52 34.13 14.73 -20.37
C SER A 52 34.86 15.15 -19.08
N CYS A 53 34.73 14.21 -18.12
CA CYS A 53 35.71 13.67 -17.17
C CYS A 53 35.63 14.08 -15.68
N ASN A 54 35.25 13.08 -14.86
CA ASN A 54 35.85 12.61 -13.61
C ASN A 54 36.94 13.47 -12.96
N LEU A 55 36.84 13.73 -11.64
CA LEU A 55 37.97 13.51 -10.71
C LEU A 55 37.55 13.41 -9.23
N LEU A 56 38.19 12.47 -8.55
CA LEU A 56 38.18 12.16 -7.12
C LEU A 56 39.06 13.11 -6.28
N ARG A 57 38.68 13.24 -4.99
CA ARG A 57 39.52 13.07 -3.77
C ARG A 57 40.36 14.23 -3.17
N ALA A 58 40.20 14.31 -1.83
CA ALA A 58 41.16 14.69 -0.76
C ALA A 58 41.53 16.17 -0.54
N LEU A 59 41.97 16.64 0.64
CA LEU A 59 41.90 16.33 2.09
C LEU A 59 42.74 17.46 2.75
N PHE A 60 42.36 17.88 3.96
CA PHE A 60 43.18 18.54 5.02
C PHE A 60 43.95 19.85 4.77
N CYS A 61 43.79 20.82 5.69
CA CYS A 61 44.89 21.39 6.52
C CYS A 61 44.41 22.49 7.49
N CYS A 62 44.78 22.36 8.77
CA CYS A 62 44.59 23.32 9.87
C CYS A 62 45.74 24.34 9.94
N LEU A 63 45.52 25.55 10.49
CA LEU A 63 46.16 26.10 11.72
C LEU A 63 46.14 27.64 11.88
N ARG A 64 45.95 28.04 13.16
CA ARG A 64 46.45 29.20 13.97
C ARG A 64 45.33 30.12 14.52
N ALA A 65 45.00 30.12 15.83
CA ALA A 65 45.71 30.46 17.10
C ALA A 65 45.35 31.90 17.54
N GLN A 66 45.24 32.34 18.81
CA GLN A 66 45.09 31.85 20.20
C GLN A 66 44.80 33.13 21.05
N ASP A 67 44.14 33.04 22.22
CA ASP A 67 44.53 33.72 23.50
C ASP A 67 43.47 33.50 24.62
N GLY A 68 43.94 33.15 25.85
CA GLY A 68 43.14 33.01 27.10
C GLY A 68 43.41 34.16 28.09
N PRO A 69 43.28 34.03 29.45
CA PRO A 69 42.68 32.98 30.30
C PRO A 69 41.83 33.49 31.51
N LYS A 70 41.17 32.59 32.28
CA LYS A 70 41.11 32.53 33.78
C LYS A 70 40.22 31.37 34.29
N ALA A 71 40.62 30.73 35.40
CA ALA A 71 40.06 29.50 35.99
C ALA A 71 39.74 29.63 37.48
N THR A 72 38.78 28.85 38.02
CA THR A 72 38.69 28.30 39.42
C THR A 72 37.49 27.30 39.56
N PRO A 73 37.38 26.43 40.61
CA PRO A 73 37.52 24.96 40.45
C PRO A 73 36.32 24.09 40.93
N LEU A 74 36.37 22.78 40.58
CA LEU A 74 35.43 21.70 40.93
C LEU A 74 35.78 20.99 42.27
N PRO A 75 34.80 20.38 42.98
CA PRO A 75 35.03 19.61 44.22
C PRO A 75 35.47 18.13 43.99
N PRO A 76 36.03 17.45 45.01
CA PRO A 76 36.79 16.19 44.89
C PRO A 76 35.90 14.91 44.92
N PRO A 77 36.44 13.74 44.49
CA PRO A 77 35.67 12.50 44.37
C PRO A 77 35.71 11.65 45.66
N PRO A 78 34.67 10.83 45.95
CA PRO A 78 34.78 9.72 46.88
C PRO A 78 35.19 8.41 46.20
N SER A 79 35.85 7.59 47.02
CA SER A 79 36.63 6.38 46.80
C SER A 79 35.92 5.16 46.20
N LEU A 80 36.69 4.38 45.43
CA LEU A 80 36.40 3.00 45.01
C LEU A 80 36.33 2.04 46.20
N GLN A 81 35.24 1.28 46.31
CA GLN A 81 35.19 -0.02 46.99
C GLN A 81 34.43 -1.03 46.11
N PRO A 82 34.88 -2.31 46.01
CA PRO A 82 34.35 -3.26 45.05
C PRO A 82 33.26 -4.19 45.61
N LEU A 83 32.32 -4.54 44.70
CA LEU A 83 31.43 -5.72 44.63
C LEU A 83 30.52 -6.06 45.83
N LEU A 84 29.21 -6.11 45.57
CA LEU A 84 28.43 -7.34 45.37
C LEU A 84 27.07 -6.95 44.73
N GLN A 85 26.72 -7.59 43.61
CA GLN A 85 25.50 -7.32 42.83
C GLN A 85 24.31 -8.08 43.45
N GLU A 86 23.24 -7.34 43.79
CA GLU A 86 21.90 -7.91 43.95
C GLU A 86 21.26 -8.05 42.54
N PRO A 87 20.64 -9.18 42.19
CA PRO A 87 20.02 -9.36 40.89
C PRO A 87 18.75 -8.50 40.82
N HIS A 88 18.81 -7.40 40.07
CA HIS A 88 17.62 -6.68 39.64
C HIS A 88 16.76 -7.60 38.76
N GLU A 89 15.53 -7.82 39.20
CA GLU A 89 14.51 -8.52 38.42
C GLU A 89 14.31 -7.78 37.08
N ASN A 90 14.53 -8.51 35.98
CA ASN A 90 14.19 -8.08 34.64
C ASN A 90 12.67 -7.89 34.58
N GLY A 91 12.21 -6.65 34.71
CA GLY A 91 10.86 -6.26 34.31
C GLY A 91 10.72 -6.47 32.81
N THR A 92 10.19 -7.62 32.42
CA THR A 92 9.67 -7.85 31.07
C THR A 92 8.63 -6.77 30.80
N ASN A 93 9.01 -5.75 30.03
CA ASN A 93 8.08 -4.78 29.48
C ASN A 93 7.24 -5.55 28.44
N VAL A 94 6.17 -6.20 28.90
CA VAL A 94 5.19 -6.85 28.05
C VAL A 94 4.54 -5.71 27.27
N LYS A 95 4.98 -5.52 26.03
CA LYS A 95 4.34 -4.60 25.10
C LYS A 95 2.90 -5.10 24.95
N GLU A 96 1.94 -4.34 25.47
CA GLU A 96 0.51 -4.63 25.32
C GLU A 96 0.23 -4.98 23.84
N PRO A 97 -0.47 -6.09 23.55
CA PRO A 97 -0.75 -6.48 22.19
C PRO A 97 -1.50 -5.34 21.49
N GLU A 98 -0.92 -4.86 20.39
CA GLU A 98 -1.55 -3.84 19.54
C GLU A 98 -2.97 -4.30 19.17
N PRO A 99 -3.97 -3.42 19.27
CA PRO A 99 -5.34 -3.79 18.94
C PRO A 99 -5.45 -4.22 17.48
N SER A 100 -6.29 -5.22 17.22
CA SER A 100 -6.59 -5.67 15.86
C SER A 100 -7.24 -4.55 15.04
N LEU A 101 -6.99 -4.52 13.73
CA LEU A 101 -7.50 -3.51 12.81
C LEU A 101 -9.02 -3.60 12.63
N LEU A 102 -9.61 -4.80 12.78
CA LEU A 102 -11.05 -5.00 12.69
C LEU A 102 -11.64 -5.26 14.07
N PRO A 103 -12.89 -4.83 14.30
CA PRO A 103 -13.64 -5.24 15.48
C PRO A 103 -14.01 -6.73 15.41
N GLU A 104 -14.67 -7.21 16.47
CA GLU A 104 -15.28 -8.54 16.50
C GLU A 104 -16.23 -8.75 15.31
N VAL A 105 -16.29 -9.99 14.84
CA VAL A 105 -17.13 -10.39 13.71
C VAL A 105 -18.61 -10.20 14.07
N LYS A 106 -19.38 -9.60 13.16
CA LYS A 106 -20.82 -9.44 13.34
C LYS A 106 -21.53 -10.78 13.14
N ALA A 107 -22.64 -10.99 13.86
CA ALA A 107 -23.40 -12.25 13.80
C ALA A 107 -23.78 -12.71 12.38
N GLN A 108 -24.08 -11.78 11.47
CA GLN A 108 -24.44 -12.06 10.08
C GLN A 108 -23.26 -12.57 9.21
N ASP A 109 -22.03 -12.32 9.65
CA ASP A 109 -20.80 -12.68 8.94
C ASP A 109 -20.07 -13.84 9.66
N GLN A 110 -20.66 -14.40 10.72
CA GLN A 110 -20.08 -15.51 11.47
C GLN A 110 -19.89 -16.74 10.57
N GLY A 111 -18.67 -17.29 10.57
CA GLY A 111 -18.30 -18.45 9.76
C GLY A 111 -17.96 -18.14 8.30
N LYS A 112 -18.15 -16.90 7.84
CA LYS A 112 -17.69 -16.47 6.51
C LYS A 112 -16.17 -16.31 6.51
N ILE A 113 -15.58 -16.50 5.34
CA ILE A 113 -14.19 -16.09 5.07
C ILE A 113 -14.13 -14.56 4.99
N CYS A 114 -13.07 -13.98 5.54
CA CYS A 114 -12.77 -12.56 5.38
C CYS A 114 -12.04 -12.35 4.05
N VAL A 115 -12.51 -11.39 3.23
CA VAL A 115 -11.82 -11.01 1.99
C VAL A 115 -11.46 -9.54 2.06
N VAL A 116 -10.16 -9.29 2.05
CA VAL A 116 -9.60 -7.95 1.86
C VAL A 116 -9.61 -7.62 0.37
N ILE A 117 -10.23 -6.50 -0.01
CA ILE A 117 -10.35 -6.08 -1.40
C ILE A 117 -9.72 -4.70 -1.55
N ASP A 118 -8.80 -4.58 -2.50
CA ASP A 118 -8.19 -3.31 -2.88
C ASP A 118 -9.14 -2.41 -3.70
N LEU A 119 -8.82 -1.12 -3.80
CA LEU A 119 -9.66 -0.13 -4.50
C LEU A 119 -9.12 0.23 -5.88
N ASP A 120 -7.96 0.91 -5.89
CA ASP A 120 -7.40 1.57 -7.07
C ASP A 120 -6.74 0.53 -7.97
N GLU A 121 -6.99 0.61 -9.28
CA GLU A 121 -6.59 -0.37 -10.29
C GLU A 121 -7.13 -1.81 -10.07
N THR A 122 -7.93 -2.03 -9.02
CA THR A 122 -8.60 -3.30 -8.73
C THR A 122 -10.10 -3.21 -9.05
N LEU A 123 -10.82 -2.26 -8.43
CA LEU A 123 -12.26 -2.04 -8.62
C LEU A 123 -12.58 -0.80 -9.46
N VAL A 124 -11.71 0.21 -9.40
CA VAL A 124 -11.87 1.49 -10.09
C VAL A 124 -10.52 1.99 -10.57
N HIS A 125 -10.52 2.94 -11.49
CA HIS A 125 -9.36 3.76 -11.83
C HIS A 125 -9.75 5.24 -11.75
N SER A 126 -8.85 6.05 -11.23
CA SER A 126 -9.10 7.45 -10.92
C SER A 126 -8.06 8.37 -11.53
N SER A 127 -8.47 9.59 -11.88
CA SER A 127 -7.59 10.59 -12.51
C SER A 127 -7.95 12.00 -12.05
N PHE A 128 -6.95 12.85 -11.84
CA PHE A 128 -7.14 14.30 -11.67
C PHE A 128 -7.36 15.01 -13.01
N LYS A 129 -7.01 14.37 -14.13
CA LYS A 129 -7.28 14.91 -15.46
C LYS A 129 -8.73 14.56 -15.84
N PRO A 130 -9.50 15.52 -16.39
CA PRO A 130 -10.85 15.23 -16.87
C PRO A 130 -10.87 14.05 -17.85
N VAL A 131 -11.78 13.11 -17.60
CA VAL A 131 -12.01 11.93 -18.44
C VAL A 131 -13.47 11.94 -18.90
N SER A 132 -13.70 11.84 -20.20
CA SER A 132 -15.04 11.99 -20.80
C SER A 132 -16.02 10.87 -20.44
N ASN A 133 -15.52 9.69 -20.12
CA ASN A 133 -16.28 8.49 -19.76
C ASN A 133 -16.17 8.14 -18.27
N ALA A 134 -15.91 9.12 -17.40
CA ALA A 134 -15.97 8.90 -15.96
C ALA A 134 -17.38 8.52 -15.52
N ASP A 135 -17.52 7.49 -14.68
CA ASP A 135 -18.79 7.09 -14.08
C ASP A 135 -19.27 8.09 -13.03
N PHE A 136 -18.34 8.65 -12.26
CA PHE A 136 -18.63 9.69 -11.30
C PHE A 136 -17.39 10.54 -10.99
N ILE A 137 -17.64 11.71 -10.41
CA ILE A 137 -16.61 12.66 -9.98
C ILE A 137 -16.74 12.82 -8.46
N VAL A 138 -15.61 12.74 -7.76
CA VAL A 138 -15.51 12.99 -6.32
C VAL A 138 -14.66 14.23 -6.05
N PRO A 139 -15.15 15.21 -5.26
CA PRO A 139 -14.34 16.34 -4.83
C PRO A 139 -13.41 15.90 -3.69
N VAL A 140 -12.11 16.15 -3.82
CA VAL A 140 -11.10 15.81 -2.81
C VAL A 140 -10.34 17.06 -2.41
N GLU A 141 -10.29 17.35 -1.11
CA GLU A 141 -9.50 18.45 -0.59
C GLU A 141 -8.02 18.07 -0.44
N ILE A 142 -7.16 18.87 -1.05
CA ILE A 142 -5.71 18.74 -1.01
C ILE A 142 -5.17 20.14 -0.67
N GLU A 143 -4.53 20.26 0.49
CA GLU A 143 -3.88 21.51 0.91
C GLU A 143 -4.81 22.73 0.88
N GLY A 144 -6.07 22.54 1.27
CA GLY A 144 -7.10 23.58 1.29
C GLY A 144 -7.70 23.92 -0.09
N THR A 145 -7.29 23.22 -1.16
CA THR A 145 -7.88 23.34 -2.50
C THR A 145 -8.69 22.09 -2.80
N THR A 146 -9.92 22.26 -3.31
CA THR A 146 -10.74 21.13 -3.78
C THR A 146 -10.37 20.80 -5.22
N HIS A 147 -10.00 19.55 -5.46
CA HIS A 147 -9.72 18.99 -6.78
C HIS A 147 -10.81 17.98 -7.16
N GLU A 148 -11.19 17.99 -8.43
CA GLU A 148 -12.08 16.97 -8.97
C GLU A 148 -11.28 15.72 -9.34
N VAL A 149 -11.71 14.58 -8.82
CA VAL A 149 -11.17 13.27 -9.19
C VAL A 149 -12.22 12.53 -10.01
N TYR A 150 -11.86 12.19 -11.23
CA TYR A 150 -12.68 11.51 -12.21
C TYR A 150 -12.47 10.00 -12.04
N VAL A 151 -13.53 9.27 -11.74
CA VAL A 151 -13.47 7.85 -11.39
C VAL A 151 -14.20 7.04 -12.45
N MET A 152 -13.52 6.01 -12.97
CA MET A 152 -14.09 5.01 -13.84
C MET A 152 -14.22 3.69 -13.08
N LYS A 153 -15.35 3.02 -13.26
CA LYS A 153 -15.64 1.71 -12.67
C LYS A 153 -15.07 0.64 -13.57
N ARG A 154 -14.36 -0.33 -12.97
CA ARG A 154 -13.98 -1.54 -13.71
C ARG A 154 -15.24 -2.27 -14.16
N PRO A 155 -15.30 -2.80 -15.40
CA PRO A 155 -16.42 -3.60 -15.85
C PRO A 155 -16.79 -4.70 -14.84
N TYR A 156 -18.10 -4.96 -14.70
CA TYR A 156 -18.68 -5.94 -13.79
C TYR A 156 -18.49 -5.70 -12.28
N VAL A 157 -17.93 -4.56 -11.85
CA VAL A 157 -17.69 -4.28 -10.42
C VAL A 157 -18.95 -4.35 -9.54
N ASP A 158 -20.11 -3.91 -10.04
CA ASP A 158 -21.36 -3.95 -9.25
C ASP A 158 -21.86 -5.38 -9.03
N GLU A 159 -21.74 -6.22 -10.06
CA GLU A 159 -22.09 -7.63 -9.98
C GLU A 159 -21.12 -8.38 -9.07
N PHE A 160 -19.82 -8.08 -9.23
CA PHE A 160 -18.76 -8.61 -8.41
C PHE A 160 -18.99 -8.30 -6.92
N LEU A 161 -19.11 -7.01 -6.56
CA LEU A 161 -19.29 -6.60 -5.15
C LEU A 161 -20.56 -7.18 -4.53
N ARG A 162 -21.68 -7.19 -5.27
CA ARG A 162 -22.92 -7.80 -4.78
C ARG A 162 -22.71 -9.26 -4.41
N ARG A 163 -22.10 -10.04 -5.31
CA ARG A 163 -21.84 -11.46 -5.07
C ARG A 163 -20.86 -11.68 -3.94
N MET A 164 -19.80 -10.89 -3.86
CA MET A 164 -18.81 -10.96 -2.78
C MET A 164 -19.44 -10.66 -1.41
N GLY A 165 -20.32 -9.67 -1.31
CA GLY A 165 -20.99 -9.31 -0.05
C GLY A 165 -21.97 -10.36 0.48
N GLU A 166 -22.49 -11.23 -0.39
CA GLU A 166 -23.28 -12.39 0.00
C GLU A 166 -22.39 -13.48 0.61
N LEU A 167 -21.26 -13.77 -0.05
CA LEU A 167 -20.41 -14.91 0.24
C LEU A 167 -19.43 -14.66 1.41
N PHE A 168 -18.97 -13.43 1.59
CA PHE A 168 -17.81 -13.13 2.44
C PHE A 168 -18.06 -12.00 3.45
N GLU A 169 -17.21 -11.93 4.47
CA GLU A 169 -16.97 -10.70 5.22
C GLU A 169 -16.01 -9.82 4.40
N CYS A 170 -16.54 -8.89 3.62
CA CYS A 170 -15.72 -8.03 2.76
C CYS A 170 -15.15 -6.84 3.54
N VAL A 171 -13.85 -6.59 3.38
CA VAL A 171 -13.15 -5.45 3.97
C VAL A 171 -12.47 -4.68 2.85
N LEU A 172 -12.80 -3.40 2.71
CA LEU A 172 -12.02 -2.51 1.85
C LEU A 172 -10.69 -2.25 2.55
N PHE A 173 -9.57 -2.50 1.89
CA PHE A 173 -8.27 -2.10 2.39
C PHE A 173 -7.47 -1.50 1.24
N THR A 174 -7.20 -0.20 1.30
CA THR A 174 -6.47 0.53 0.26
C THR A 174 -5.26 1.26 0.84
N ALA A 175 -4.21 1.43 0.02
CA ALA A 175 -3.09 2.32 0.33
C ALA A 175 -3.42 3.81 0.07
N SER A 176 -4.64 4.14 -0.33
CA SER A 176 -5.10 5.52 -0.50
C SER A 176 -5.57 6.15 0.81
N LEU A 177 -5.64 7.49 0.84
CA LEU A 177 -6.14 8.23 2.01
C LEU A 177 -7.67 8.18 2.06
N ALA A 178 -8.23 8.15 3.28
CA ALA A 178 -9.67 8.13 3.53
C ALA A 178 -10.42 9.27 2.80
N LYS A 179 -9.84 10.48 2.75
CA LYS A 179 -10.43 11.67 2.11
C LYS A 179 -10.82 11.51 0.62
N TYR A 180 -10.32 10.47 -0.03
CA TYR A 180 -10.67 10.07 -1.39
C TYR A 180 -11.37 8.71 -1.39
N ALA A 181 -10.83 7.74 -0.66
CA ALA A 181 -11.32 6.38 -0.71
C ALA A 181 -12.75 6.28 -0.14
N ASP A 182 -13.09 7.05 0.90
CA ASP A 182 -14.46 7.10 1.43
C ASP A 182 -15.47 7.60 0.39
N PRO A 183 -15.34 8.81 -0.20
CA PRO A 183 -16.32 9.28 -1.17
C PRO A 183 -16.39 8.42 -2.43
N VAL A 184 -15.30 7.77 -2.85
CA VAL A 184 -15.34 6.77 -3.94
C VAL A 184 -16.15 5.56 -3.53
N THR A 185 -15.87 5.00 -2.35
CA THR A 185 -16.55 3.80 -1.86
C THR A 185 -18.03 4.07 -1.59
N ASP A 186 -18.40 5.25 -1.12
CA ASP A 186 -19.80 5.64 -0.91
C ASP A 186 -20.61 5.66 -2.22
N ARG A 187 -19.97 5.96 -3.36
CA ARG A 187 -20.60 5.92 -4.68
C ARG A 187 -20.63 4.52 -5.26
N LEU A 188 -19.61 3.71 -4.97
CA LEU A 188 -19.42 2.36 -5.50
C LEU A 188 -20.27 1.32 -4.74
N ASP A 189 -20.17 1.28 -3.41
CA ASP A 189 -20.82 0.29 -2.55
C ASP A 189 -22.20 0.75 -2.09
N GLN A 190 -23.18 0.62 -2.98
CA GLN A 190 -24.58 0.97 -2.70
C GLN A 190 -25.33 -0.11 -1.91
N CYS A 191 -24.71 -1.28 -1.70
CA CYS A 191 -25.35 -2.43 -1.04
C CYS A 191 -24.78 -2.73 0.36
N GLY A 192 -23.83 -1.93 0.85
CA GLY A 192 -23.20 -2.14 2.16
C GLY A 192 -22.38 -3.43 2.21
N VAL A 193 -21.71 -3.76 1.11
CA VAL A 193 -20.83 -4.91 0.95
C VAL A 193 -19.67 -4.84 1.93
N PHE A 194 -19.00 -3.69 2.04
CA PHE A 194 -17.84 -3.53 2.91
C PHE A 194 -18.23 -3.37 4.37
N ARG A 195 -17.77 -4.29 5.23
CA ARG A 195 -18.04 -4.29 6.67
C ARG A 195 -17.15 -3.30 7.43
N ALA A 196 -15.97 -3.04 6.87
CA ALA A 196 -14.98 -2.10 7.37
C ALA A 196 -14.18 -1.52 6.19
N ARG A 197 -13.59 -0.34 6.42
CA ARG A 197 -12.69 0.34 5.49
C ARG A 197 -11.39 0.64 6.20
N LEU A 198 -10.28 0.18 5.63
CA LEU A 198 -8.93 0.38 6.10
C LEU A 198 -8.16 1.17 5.03
N PHE A 199 -7.42 2.17 5.46
CA PHE A 199 -6.76 3.12 4.58
C PHE A 199 -5.25 3.07 4.76
N ARG A 200 -4.53 4.02 4.13
CA ARG A 200 -3.08 4.14 4.19
C ARG A 200 -2.50 4.02 5.60
N GLU A 201 -3.16 4.60 6.61
CA GLU A 201 -2.70 4.60 8.00
C GLU A 201 -2.73 3.20 8.63
N SER A 202 -3.54 2.29 8.10
CA SER A 202 -3.62 0.90 8.52
C SER A 202 -2.53 0.03 7.88
N CYS A 203 -1.96 0.46 6.75
CA CYS A 203 -0.85 -0.25 6.10
C CYS A 203 0.44 -0.21 6.95
N VAL A 204 1.30 -1.20 6.73
CA VAL A 204 2.69 -1.19 7.21
C VAL A 204 3.57 -0.63 6.09
N PHE A 205 4.31 0.45 6.36
CA PHE A 205 5.28 0.95 5.39
C PHE A 205 6.57 0.12 5.47
N HIS A 206 6.79 -0.75 4.48
CA HIS A 206 7.90 -1.70 4.43
C HIS A 206 8.64 -1.59 3.10
N GLN A 207 9.95 -1.33 3.15
CA GLN A 207 10.82 -1.24 1.96
C GLN A 207 10.28 -0.30 0.87
N GLY A 208 9.72 0.84 1.28
CA GLY A 208 9.17 1.83 0.34
C GLY A 208 7.79 1.50 -0.22
N CYS A 209 7.16 0.41 0.24
CA CYS A 209 5.82 -0.02 -0.18
C CYS A 209 4.85 0.00 1.01
N TYR A 210 3.58 0.24 0.71
CA TYR A 210 2.50 0.05 1.68
C TYR A 210 2.03 -1.40 1.64
N VAL A 211 2.25 -2.14 2.72
CA VAL A 211 1.92 -3.55 2.86
C VAL A 211 0.68 -3.71 3.72
N LYS A 212 -0.27 -4.53 3.27
CA LYS A 212 -1.50 -4.91 3.96
C LYS A 212 -1.22 -6.17 4.77
N ASP A 213 -0.72 -5.98 5.98
CA ASP A 213 -0.41 -7.09 6.88
C ASP A 213 -1.68 -7.73 7.44
N LEU A 214 -2.09 -8.84 6.84
CA LEU A 214 -3.31 -9.58 7.19
C LEU A 214 -3.30 -10.11 8.63
N SER A 215 -2.13 -10.33 9.23
CA SER A 215 -2.01 -10.79 10.62
C SER A 215 -2.57 -9.77 11.63
N ARG A 216 -2.66 -8.49 11.23
CA ARG A 216 -3.19 -7.41 12.06
C ARG A 216 -4.71 -7.30 12.02
N LEU A 217 -5.40 -8.05 11.16
CA LEU A 217 -6.85 -7.93 11.00
C LEU A 217 -7.65 -8.47 12.20
N GLY A 218 -7.08 -9.37 12.99
CA GLY A 218 -7.85 -10.11 14.00
C GLY A 218 -8.80 -11.11 13.35
N ARG A 219 -8.34 -11.78 12.28
CA ARG A 219 -9.03 -12.87 11.58
C ARG A 219 -8.07 -14.05 11.44
N ASP A 220 -8.62 -15.26 11.38
CA ASP A 220 -7.83 -16.45 11.11
C ASP A 220 -7.31 -16.40 9.66
N LEU A 221 -6.00 -16.54 9.47
CA LEU A 221 -5.38 -16.53 8.14
C LEU A 221 -5.82 -17.72 7.29
N HIS A 222 -6.19 -18.86 7.88
CA HIS A 222 -6.80 -19.99 7.14
C HIS A 222 -8.19 -19.67 6.58
N LYS A 223 -8.78 -18.54 7.01
CA LYS A 223 -10.09 -18.03 6.60
C LYS A 223 -9.99 -16.57 6.13
N THR A 224 -8.83 -16.15 5.62
CA THR A 224 -8.61 -14.79 5.14
C THR A 224 -7.98 -14.80 3.74
N LEU A 225 -8.54 -14.02 2.84
CA LEU A 225 -8.05 -13.80 1.47
C LEU A 225 -7.74 -12.32 1.23
N ILE A 226 -6.91 -12.06 0.23
CA ILE A 226 -6.68 -10.71 -0.30
C ILE A 226 -6.78 -10.71 -1.82
N LEU A 227 -7.58 -9.77 -2.36
CA LEU A 227 -7.67 -9.44 -3.78
C LEU A 227 -7.02 -8.07 -4.01
N ASP A 228 -5.90 -8.07 -4.71
CA ASP A 228 -5.09 -6.87 -4.90
C ASP A 228 -4.23 -7.02 -6.16
N ASN A 229 -4.13 -5.94 -6.94
CA ASN A 229 -3.40 -5.94 -8.19
C ASN A 229 -1.88 -5.85 -8.02
N SER A 230 -1.40 -5.48 -6.82
CA SER A 230 0.00 -5.27 -6.52
C SER A 230 0.56 -6.36 -5.59
N PRO A 231 1.48 -7.22 -6.08
CA PRO A 231 2.15 -8.21 -5.25
C PRO A 231 2.90 -7.66 -4.04
N ALA A 232 3.34 -6.40 -4.10
CA ALA A 232 3.97 -5.74 -2.97
C ALA A 232 2.99 -5.53 -1.79
N SER A 233 1.70 -5.35 -2.07
CA SER A 233 0.68 -5.11 -1.05
C SER A 233 0.51 -6.31 -0.10
N TYR A 234 0.68 -7.54 -0.60
CA TYR A 234 0.54 -8.78 0.17
C TYR A 234 1.84 -9.56 0.30
N ILE A 235 2.98 -8.87 0.26
CA ILE A 235 4.30 -9.53 0.31
C ILE A 235 4.52 -10.40 1.56
N PHE A 236 3.83 -10.10 2.67
CA PHE A 236 3.86 -10.92 3.89
C PHE A 236 2.95 -12.14 3.84
N HIS A 237 1.94 -12.14 2.96
CA HIS A 237 0.86 -13.15 2.90
C HIS A 237 0.58 -13.61 1.46
N PRO A 238 1.60 -14.02 0.66
CA PRO A 238 1.40 -14.37 -0.76
C PRO A 238 0.50 -15.61 -0.94
N HIS A 239 0.43 -16.47 0.07
CA HIS A 239 -0.42 -17.67 0.04
C HIS A 239 -1.91 -17.37 0.28
N ASN A 240 -2.27 -16.17 0.76
CA ASN A 240 -3.66 -15.72 0.92
C ASN A 240 -4.17 -14.92 -0.30
N ALA A 241 -3.29 -14.62 -1.26
CA ALA A 241 -3.62 -13.74 -2.37
C ALA A 241 -4.34 -14.46 -3.52
N VAL A 242 -5.41 -13.83 -3.99
CA VAL A 242 -5.98 -14.00 -5.33
C VAL A 242 -5.46 -12.83 -6.17
N PRO A 243 -4.45 -13.02 -7.02
CA PRO A 243 -3.94 -11.95 -7.86
C PRO A 243 -5.00 -11.49 -8.87
N VAL A 244 -4.97 -10.21 -9.23
CA VAL A 244 -5.85 -9.62 -10.24
C VAL A 244 -5.05 -8.67 -11.10
N LEU A 245 -5.34 -8.59 -12.39
CA LEU A 245 -4.68 -7.63 -13.27
C LEU A 245 -5.08 -6.19 -12.91
N SER A 246 -4.10 -5.28 -12.92
CA SER A 246 -4.35 -3.84 -12.84
C SER A 246 -5.24 -3.39 -13.99
N TRP A 247 -6.26 -2.60 -13.68
CA TRP A 247 -7.19 -2.05 -14.64
C TRP A 247 -7.14 -0.52 -14.68
N PHE A 248 -7.32 0.06 -15.87
CA PHE A 248 -7.23 1.50 -16.10
C PHE A 248 -8.43 2.03 -16.88
N ASP A 249 -8.65 1.54 -18.11
CA ASP A 249 -9.67 2.06 -19.01
C ASP A 249 -10.21 1.04 -20.02
N ASP A 250 -9.77 -0.22 -19.96
CA ASP A 250 -10.23 -1.27 -20.88
C ASP A 250 -11.68 -1.66 -20.59
N LEU A 251 -12.59 -1.27 -21.49
CA LEU A 251 -14.02 -1.55 -21.37
C LEU A 251 -14.36 -3.02 -21.66
N GLU A 252 -13.46 -3.76 -22.30
CA GLU A 252 -13.62 -5.20 -22.58
C GLU A 252 -13.03 -6.09 -21.47
N ASP A 253 -12.49 -5.49 -20.39
CA ASP A 253 -12.07 -6.21 -19.19
C ASP A 253 -13.25 -7.03 -18.65
N ALA A 254 -12.98 -8.29 -18.33
CA ALA A 254 -13.95 -9.19 -17.70
C ALA A 254 -13.32 -9.90 -16.49
N GLU A 255 -12.22 -9.39 -15.96
CA GLU A 255 -11.41 -10.06 -14.94
C GLU A 255 -12.25 -10.29 -13.67
N LEU A 256 -12.97 -9.27 -13.19
CA LEU A 256 -13.83 -9.37 -12.01
C LEU A 256 -14.95 -10.40 -12.20
N LEU A 257 -15.55 -10.46 -13.40
CA LEU A 257 -16.56 -11.46 -13.73
C LEU A 257 -15.96 -12.87 -13.74
N ASN A 258 -14.79 -13.03 -14.34
CA ASN A 258 -14.09 -14.32 -14.44
C ASN A 258 -13.58 -14.83 -13.08
N LEU A 259 -13.38 -13.94 -12.11
CA LEU A 259 -13.01 -14.30 -10.74
C LEU A 259 -14.20 -14.78 -9.89
N LEU A 260 -15.44 -14.52 -10.28
CA LEU A 260 -16.61 -14.93 -9.50
C LEU A 260 -16.68 -16.45 -9.24
N PRO A 261 -16.51 -17.33 -10.24
CA PRO A 261 -16.51 -18.78 -9.99
C PRO A 261 -15.39 -19.22 -9.02
N VAL A 262 -14.23 -18.57 -9.08
CA VAL A 262 -13.10 -18.83 -8.17
C VAL A 262 -13.47 -18.47 -6.74
N PHE A 263 -14.07 -17.29 -6.54
CA PHE A 263 -14.54 -16.86 -5.23
C PHE A 263 -15.72 -17.69 -4.72
N GLU A 264 -16.61 -18.16 -5.58
CA GLU A 264 -17.67 -19.10 -5.18
C GLU A 264 -17.09 -20.40 -4.63
N GLU A 265 -16.08 -20.97 -5.29
CA GLU A 265 -15.38 -22.17 -4.79
C GLU A 265 -14.67 -21.88 -3.46
N LEU A 266 -13.91 -20.79 -3.38
CA LEU A 266 -13.19 -20.38 -2.17
C LEU A 266 -14.14 -20.14 -0.97
N SER A 267 -15.36 -19.65 -1.21
CA SER A 267 -16.34 -19.40 -0.16
C SER A 267 -16.73 -20.65 0.64
N GLN A 268 -16.56 -21.83 0.05
CA GLN A 268 -16.87 -23.12 0.66
C GLN A 268 -15.64 -23.78 1.33
N ALA A 269 -14.46 -23.18 1.19
CA ALA A 269 -13.22 -23.77 1.69
C ALA A 269 -13.17 -23.77 3.22
N GLU A 270 -12.81 -24.91 3.83
CA GLU A 270 -12.45 -24.97 5.25
C GLU A 270 -11.11 -24.27 5.53
N ASP A 271 -10.17 -24.38 4.61
CA ASP A 271 -8.85 -23.75 4.64
C ASP A 271 -8.54 -23.17 3.25
N VAL A 272 -8.32 -21.86 3.19
CA VAL A 272 -8.09 -21.14 1.94
C VAL A 272 -6.78 -21.55 1.27
N TYR A 273 -5.75 -21.97 2.03
CA TYR A 273 -4.48 -22.37 1.44
C TYR A 273 -4.62 -23.62 0.59
N SER A 274 -5.27 -24.64 1.13
CA SER A 274 -5.52 -25.90 0.44
C SER A 274 -6.31 -25.70 -0.86
N CYS A 275 -7.31 -24.81 -0.84
CA CYS A 275 -8.12 -24.49 -2.01
C CYS A 275 -7.33 -23.66 -3.05
N LEU A 276 -6.60 -22.64 -2.63
CA LEU A 276 -5.78 -21.83 -3.54
C LEU A 276 -4.67 -22.66 -4.20
N ASP A 277 -4.04 -23.58 -3.48
CA ASP A 277 -3.00 -24.43 -4.04
C ASP A 277 -3.55 -25.39 -5.11
N GLN A 278 -4.79 -25.88 -4.95
CA GLN A 278 -5.48 -26.68 -5.97
C GLN A 278 -5.79 -25.83 -7.21
N LEU A 279 -6.36 -24.64 -7.02
CA LEU A 279 -6.69 -23.71 -8.10
C LEU A 279 -5.46 -23.24 -8.89
N ARG A 280 -4.31 -23.11 -8.23
CA ARG A 280 -3.02 -22.75 -8.86
C ARG A 280 -2.32 -23.92 -9.55
N GLY A 281 -2.67 -25.16 -9.20
CA GLY A 281 -2.08 -26.39 -9.73
C GLY A 281 -2.73 -26.91 -11.02
N HIS A 282 -3.80 -26.26 -11.48
CA HIS A 282 -4.53 -26.55 -12.71
C HIS A 282 -4.28 -25.49 -13.79
#